data_AF-A0A820CH58-F1
#
_entry.id   AF-A0A820CH58-F1
#
_cell.length_a   1.000
_cell.length_b   1.000
_cell.length_c   1.000
_cell.angle_alpha   90.00
_cell.angle_beta   90.00
_cell.angle_gamma   90.00
#
_symmetry.space_group_name_H-M   'P 1'
#
loop_
_entity.id
_entity.type
_entity.pdbx_description
1 polymer ?
#
loop_
_entity_poly.entity_id
_entity_poly.type
_entity_poly.pdbx_seq_one_letter_code
_entity_poly.pdbx_strand_id
1 'polypeptide(L)'
;MATAAKQAGVKITIASGFRTIARQQYFWNCYQTKSCNGGHRAARPGTSNHGRGIALDLNTNCGSQSGSRPSCAGSAVYQWLYKNAHNYGFTRTVQSEPWHWEYVGAGATHASFS
;
A
#
# COMPACT_ATOMS: atom_id res chain seq x y z
N MET A 1 -2.74 9.55 -11.85
CA MET A 1 -1.73 8.54 -11.49
C MET A 1 -1.64 7.40 -12.50
N ALA A 2 -2.64 6.51 -12.62
CA ALA A 2 -2.54 5.30 -13.45
C ALA A 2 -2.23 5.58 -14.95
N THR A 3 -2.87 6.59 -15.54
CA THR A 3 -2.61 7.01 -16.93
C THR A 3 -1.16 7.44 -17.13
N ALA A 4 -0.62 8.26 -16.22
CA ALA A 4 0.76 8.75 -16.29
C ALA A 4 1.78 7.62 -16.09
N ALA A 5 1.49 6.67 -15.20
CA ALA A 5 2.32 5.48 -15.03
C ALA A 5 2.36 4.67 -16.33
N LYS A 6 1.19 4.43 -16.93
CA LYS A 6 1.08 3.69 -18.20
C LYS A 6 1.87 4.37 -19.33
N GLN A 7 1.79 5.70 -19.44
CA GLN A 7 2.57 6.48 -20.40
C GLN A 7 4.07 6.37 -20.18
N ALA A 8 4.52 6.18 -18.93
CA ALA A 8 5.91 5.90 -18.58
C ALA A 8 6.30 4.41 -18.72
N GLY A 9 5.45 3.57 -19.32
CA GLY A 9 5.70 2.12 -19.43
C GLY A 9 5.50 1.34 -18.13
N VAL A 10 4.94 1.96 -17.08
CA VAL A 10 4.73 1.36 -15.76
C VAL A 10 3.26 0.95 -15.58
N LYS A 11 3.01 -0.35 -15.37
CA LYS A 11 1.67 -0.86 -15.08
C LYS A 11 1.44 -0.96 -13.57
N ILE A 12 0.60 -0.07 -13.04
CA ILE A 12 0.12 -0.14 -11.66
C ILE A 12 -1.17 -0.97 -11.62
N THR A 13 -1.28 -1.91 -10.68
CA THR A 13 -2.51 -2.64 -10.39
C THR A 13 -2.80 -2.60 -8.89
N ILE A 14 -4.08 -2.69 -8.53
CA ILE A 14 -4.55 -2.63 -7.14
C ILE A 14 -4.67 -4.05 -6.60
N ALA A 15 -4.03 -4.32 -5.47
CA ALA A 15 -4.19 -5.56 -4.71
C ALA A 15 -5.35 -5.46 -3.72
N SER A 16 -5.53 -4.29 -3.09
CA SER A 16 -6.60 -4.04 -2.12
C SER A 16 -6.96 -2.55 -2.10
N GLY A 17 -8.25 -2.25 -2.02
CA GLY A 17 -8.77 -0.89 -1.92
C GLY A 17 -9.66 -0.74 -0.69
N PHE A 18 -10.89 -0.30 -0.87
CA PHE A 18 -11.84 -0.21 0.24
C PHE A 18 -12.03 -1.55 0.96
N ARG A 19 -12.09 -1.51 2.30
CA ARG A 19 -12.37 -2.69 3.15
C ARG A 19 -13.54 -2.39 4.09
N THR A 20 -14.57 -3.24 4.04
CA THR A 20 -15.65 -3.20 5.03
C THR A 20 -15.13 -3.54 6.43
N ILE A 21 -15.89 -3.17 7.47
CA ILE A 21 -15.58 -3.55 8.87
C ILE A 21 -15.41 -5.07 8.99
N ALA A 22 -16.32 -5.86 8.40
CA ALA A 22 -16.25 -7.33 8.43
C ALA A 22 -14.97 -7.87 7.78
N ARG A 23 -14.57 -7.31 6.63
CA ARG A 23 -13.31 -7.67 5.96
C ARG A 23 -12.10 -7.30 6.83
N GLN A 24 -12.15 -6.15 7.49
CA GLN A 24 -11.10 -5.74 8.41
C GLN A 24 -11.01 -6.65 9.64
N GLN A 25 -12.15 -7.12 10.17
CA GLN A 25 -12.20 -8.07 11.28
C GLN A 25 -11.52 -9.39 10.93
N TYR A 26 -11.72 -9.90 9.71
CA TYR A 26 -11.01 -11.08 9.22
C TYR A 26 -9.49 -10.89 9.29
N PHE A 27 -8.96 -9.81 8.71
CA PHE A 27 -7.52 -9.55 8.72
C PHE A 27 -6.97 -9.29 10.12
N TRP A 28 -7.72 -8.59 10.98
CA TRP A 28 -7.37 -8.40 12.37
C TRP A 28 -7.27 -9.73 13.12
N ASN A 29 -8.23 -10.64 12.94
CA ASN A 29 -8.19 -11.96 13.56
C ASN A 29 -6.98 -12.76 13.07
N CYS A 30 -6.71 -12.78 11.75
CA CYS A 30 -5.51 -13.41 11.19
C CYS A 30 -4.22 -12.85 11.79
N TYR A 31 -4.14 -11.54 12.01
CA TYR A 31 -2.99 -10.89 12.64
C TYR A 31 -2.80 -11.35 14.10
N GLN A 32 -3.89 -11.44 14.86
CA GLN A 32 -3.85 -11.79 16.28
C GLN A 32 -3.49 -13.27 16.49
N THR A 33 -4.07 -14.17 15.69
CA THR A 33 -3.89 -15.62 15.84
C THR A 33 -2.72 -16.18 15.05
N LYS A 34 -2.20 -15.42 14.07
CA LYS A 34 -1.21 -15.89 13.08
C LYS A 34 -1.67 -17.09 12.25
N SER A 35 -2.98 -17.37 12.20
CA SER A 35 -3.51 -18.61 11.59
C SER A 35 -3.90 -18.47 10.11
N CYS A 36 -3.93 -17.26 9.56
CA CYS A 36 -4.29 -17.00 8.17
C CYS A 36 -3.61 -15.72 7.65
N ASN A 37 -3.71 -15.46 6.34
CA ASN A 37 -3.18 -14.25 5.70
C ASN A 37 -1.69 -13.96 6.04
N GLY A 38 -0.88 -15.01 6.21
CA GLY A 38 0.52 -14.91 6.61
C GLY A 38 0.76 -14.29 8.00
N GLY A 39 -0.28 -14.11 8.82
CA GLY A 39 -0.19 -13.40 10.10
C GLY A 39 0.23 -11.93 9.97
N HIS A 40 0.06 -11.34 8.78
CA HIS A 40 0.45 -9.98 8.48
C HIS A 40 -0.26 -8.96 9.39
N ARG A 41 0.41 -7.85 9.67
CA ARG A 41 -0.13 -6.77 10.50
C ARG A 41 -1.41 -6.22 9.89
N ALA A 42 -2.41 -6.01 10.75
CA ALA A 42 -3.67 -5.38 10.37
C ALA A 42 -4.04 -4.36 11.45
N ALA A 43 -4.63 -3.24 11.04
CA ALA A 43 -5.21 -2.28 11.98
C ALA A 43 -6.46 -2.86 12.64
N ARG A 44 -6.77 -2.38 13.86
CA ARG A 44 -8.02 -2.72 14.55
C ARG A 44 -9.23 -2.35 13.66
N PRO A 45 -10.29 -3.16 13.64
CA PRO A 45 -11.50 -2.83 12.89
C PRO A 45 -12.04 -1.45 13.27
N GLY A 46 -12.42 -0.67 12.26
CA GLY A 46 -12.83 0.73 12.41
C GLY A 46 -11.70 1.77 12.38
N THR A 47 -10.42 1.37 12.40
CA THR A 47 -9.28 2.32 12.38
C THR A 47 -8.43 2.25 11.11
N SER A 48 -8.73 1.34 10.18
CA SER A 48 -7.98 1.20 8.92
C SER A 48 -8.34 2.28 7.91
N ASN A 49 -7.35 2.80 7.20
CA ASN A 49 -7.53 3.78 6.12
C ASN A 49 -8.19 3.19 4.88
N HIS A 50 -8.11 1.87 4.71
CA HIS A 50 -8.93 1.16 3.71
C HIS A 50 -10.42 1.23 4.05
N GLY A 51 -10.78 1.22 5.34
CA GLY A 51 -12.17 1.40 5.77
C GLY A 51 -12.70 2.82 5.53
N ARG A 52 -11.79 3.79 5.39
CA ARG A 52 -12.10 5.18 5.02
C ARG A 52 -12.11 5.41 3.52
N GLY A 53 -11.77 4.40 2.70
CA GLY A 53 -11.71 4.53 1.24
C GLY A 53 -10.55 5.38 0.71
N ILE A 54 -9.57 5.72 1.55
CA ILE A 54 -8.44 6.59 1.19
C ILE A 54 -7.09 5.85 1.15
N ALA A 55 -7.08 4.52 1.23
CA ALA A 55 -5.87 3.72 1.11
C ALA A 55 -5.98 2.67 0.01
N LEU A 56 -4.87 2.47 -0.70
CA LEU A 56 -4.68 1.44 -1.70
C LEU A 56 -3.43 0.64 -1.37
N ASP A 57 -3.57 -0.69 -1.40
CA ASP A 57 -2.41 -1.57 -1.55
C ASP A 57 -2.20 -1.80 -3.05
N LEU A 58 -1.07 -1.33 -3.58
CA LEU A 58 -0.68 -1.43 -4.98
C LEU A 58 0.32 -2.58 -5.16
N ASN A 59 0.22 -3.31 -6.27
CA ASN A 59 1.22 -4.31 -6.62
C ASN A 59 2.50 -3.59 -7.04
N THR A 60 3.43 -3.48 -6.09
CA THR A 60 4.69 -2.77 -6.29
C THR A 60 5.81 -3.63 -6.81
N ASN A 61 5.59 -4.92 -7.10
CA ASN A 61 6.64 -5.84 -7.57
C ASN A 61 7.93 -5.82 -6.71
N CYS A 62 7.82 -5.46 -5.44
CA CYS A 62 8.89 -5.69 -4.48
C CYS A 62 8.97 -7.19 -4.16
N GLY A 63 10.10 -7.64 -3.60
CA GLY A 63 10.31 -9.04 -3.22
C GLY A 63 9.27 -9.54 -2.20
N SER A 64 9.37 -10.83 -1.85
CA SER A 64 8.46 -11.44 -0.86
C SER A 64 8.59 -10.77 0.52
N GLN A 65 7.45 -10.58 1.18
CA GLN A 65 7.39 -10.11 2.56
C GLN A 65 7.72 -11.28 3.50
N SER A 66 9.00 -11.44 3.86
CA SER A 66 9.44 -12.45 4.84
C SER A 66 9.89 -11.77 6.13
N GLY A 67 8.92 -11.38 6.98
CA GLY A 67 9.14 -10.77 8.30
C GLY A 67 9.65 -9.31 8.30
N SER A 68 10.38 -8.90 7.26
CA SER A 68 10.97 -7.57 7.09
C SER A 68 10.35 -6.81 5.91
N ARG A 69 10.64 -5.51 5.78
CA ARG A 69 10.33 -4.73 4.56
C ARG A 69 10.93 -5.46 3.35
N PRO A 70 10.16 -5.77 2.29
CA PRO A 70 10.74 -6.41 1.13
C PRO A 70 11.66 -5.46 0.37
N SER A 71 12.62 -6.02 -0.35
CA SER A 71 13.48 -5.25 -1.25
C SER A 71 12.68 -4.75 -2.46
N CYS A 72 12.84 -3.46 -2.79
CA CYS A 72 12.22 -2.82 -3.95
C CYS A 72 13.27 -2.31 -4.96
N ALA A 73 14.54 -2.69 -4.81
CA ALA A 73 15.65 -2.15 -5.61
C ALA A 73 15.44 -2.36 -7.12
N GLY A 74 14.91 -3.52 -7.53
CA GLY A 74 14.64 -3.85 -8.92
C GLY A 74 13.24 -3.47 -9.43
N SER A 75 12.40 -2.82 -8.61
CA SER A 75 11.02 -2.59 -8.99
C SER A 75 10.80 -1.24 -9.68
N ALA A 76 10.59 -1.27 -11.00
CA ALA A 76 10.17 -0.10 -11.76
C ALA A 76 8.85 0.51 -11.27
N VAL A 77 7.90 -0.33 -10.82
CA VAL A 77 6.59 0.16 -10.30
C VAL A 77 6.79 0.95 -9.02
N TYR A 78 7.54 0.39 -8.08
CA TYR A 78 7.81 1.06 -6.81
C TYR A 78 8.60 2.37 -7.02
N GLN A 79 9.66 2.34 -7.84
CA GLN A 79 10.47 3.53 -8.12
C GLN A 79 9.64 4.64 -8.77
N TRP A 80 8.73 4.29 -9.69
CA TRP A 80 7.83 5.26 -10.29
C TRP A 80 6.85 5.83 -9.26
N LEU A 81 6.25 5.01 -8.41
CA LEU A 81 5.35 5.48 -7.35
C LEU A 81 6.08 6.39 -6.36
N TYR A 82 7.26 5.97 -5.89
CA TYR A 82 8.12 6.76 -5.00
C TYR A 82 8.41 8.16 -5.55
N LYS A 83 8.70 8.25 -6.86
CA LYS A 83 9.00 9.52 -7.52
C LYS A 83 7.76 10.35 -7.86
N ASN A 84 6.60 9.74 -8.11
CA ASN A 84 5.49 10.45 -8.78
C ASN A 84 4.15 10.44 -8.03
N ALA A 85 3.92 9.53 -7.07
CA ALA A 85 2.60 9.35 -6.46
C ALA A 85 2.08 10.63 -5.76
N HIS A 86 2.97 11.40 -5.14
CA HIS A 86 2.64 12.65 -4.45
C HIS A 86 2.06 13.71 -5.39
N ASN A 87 2.49 13.75 -6.66
CA ASN A 87 1.90 14.62 -7.69
C ASN A 87 0.42 14.31 -7.98
N TYR A 88 -0.07 13.17 -7.53
CA TYR A 88 -1.45 12.72 -7.67
C TYR A 88 -2.18 12.62 -6.34
N GLY A 89 -1.64 13.22 -5.28
CA GLY A 89 -2.25 13.25 -3.95
C GLY A 89 -2.02 11.99 -3.12
N PHE A 90 -1.12 11.09 -3.51
CA PHE A 90 -0.82 9.86 -2.77
C PHE A 90 0.54 9.92 -2.07
N THR A 91 0.57 9.49 -0.80
CA THR A 91 1.80 9.39 0.00
C THR A 91 1.93 8.00 0.60
N ARG A 92 3.15 7.48 0.68
CA ARG A 92 3.46 6.24 1.39
C ARG A 92 3.64 6.51 2.88
N THR A 93 2.69 6.07 3.68
CA THR A 93 2.62 6.40 5.13
C THR A 93 3.21 5.31 6.02
N VAL A 94 3.39 4.10 5.52
CA VAL A 94 3.87 2.94 6.31
C VAL A 94 5.22 2.44 5.77
N GLN A 95 6.28 2.63 6.55
CA GLN A 95 7.66 2.32 6.14
C GLN A 95 7.87 0.85 5.74
N SER A 96 7.28 -0.09 6.48
CA SER A 96 7.40 -1.53 6.23
C SER A 96 6.54 -2.05 5.08
N GLU A 97 5.64 -1.23 4.55
CA GLU A 97 4.64 -1.64 3.56
C GLU A 97 4.80 -0.83 2.27
N PRO A 98 5.75 -1.21 1.39
CA PRO A 98 5.97 -0.49 0.14
C PRO A 98 4.75 -0.45 -0.79
N TRP A 99 3.82 -1.39 -0.64
CA TRP A 99 2.55 -1.43 -1.36
C TRP A 99 1.49 -0.47 -0.83
N HIS A 100 1.60 0.05 0.41
CA HIS A 100 0.52 0.83 1.03
C HIS A 100 0.65 2.33 0.74
N TRP A 101 -0.34 2.88 0.02
CA TRP A 101 -0.38 4.29 -0.38
C TRP A 101 -1.71 4.93 0.02
N GLU A 102 -1.64 6.09 0.66
CA GLU A 102 -2.81 6.82 1.13
C GLU A 102 -3.04 8.09 0.33
N TYR A 103 -4.29 8.36 -0.02
CA TYR A 103 -4.69 9.62 -0.61
C TYR A 103 -4.85 10.69 0.46
N VAL A 104 -4.04 11.73 0.37
CA VAL A 104 -4.03 12.89 1.27
C VAL A 104 -4.33 14.21 0.54
N GLY A 105 -4.60 14.15 -0.76
CA GLY A 105 -4.98 15.31 -1.58
C GLY A 105 -3.84 16.29 -1.83
N ALA A 106 -4.15 17.58 -1.89
CA ALA A 106 -3.19 18.64 -2.24
C ALA A 106 -1.99 18.75 -1.27
N GLY A 107 -2.09 18.18 -0.06
CA GLY A 107 -1.01 18.14 0.93
C GLY A 107 -0.05 16.96 0.79
N ALA A 108 -0.12 16.18 -0.29
CA ALA A 108 0.72 15.01 -0.46
C ALA A 108 2.19 15.37 -0.56
N THR A 109 2.98 14.77 0.34
CA THR A 109 4.42 14.91 0.35
C THR A 109 5.09 13.71 -0.32
N HIS A 110 6.30 13.94 -0.82
CA HIS A 110 7.17 12.89 -1.30
C HIS A 110 7.30 11.80 -0.22
N ALA A 111 7.23 10.54 -0.63
CA ALA A 111 7.38 9.42 0.31
C ALA A 111 8.71 9.55 1.06
N SER A 112 8.68 9.51 2.39
CA SER A 112 9.87 9.68 3.23
C SER A 112 10.75 8.42 3.33
N PHE A 113 10.39 7.36 2.61
CA PHE A 113 10.97 6.03 2.77
C PHE A 113 11.35 5.47 1.40
N SER A 114 12.65 5.38 1.12
CA SER A 114 13.20 4.79 -0.11
C SER A 114 13.14 3.26 -0.12
#